data_AF-A0A9E0RPK3-F1
#
_entry.id   AF-A0A9E0RPK3-F1
#
_cell.length_a   1.000
_cell.length_b   1.000
_cell.length_c   1.000
_cell.angle_alpha   90.00
_cell.angle_beta   90.00
_cell.angle_gamma   90.00
#
_symmetry.space_group_name_H-M   'P 1'
#
loop_
_entity.id
_entity.type
_entity.pdbx_description
1 polymer ?
#
loop_
_entity_poly.entity_id
_entity_poly.type
_entity_poly.pdbx_seq_one_letter_code
_entity_poly.pdbx_strand_id
1 'polypeptide(L)'
;MESVMTAVQAILPQHFLSRLVGKLAQLENPVWLKNFLIRTFMSRYDIDLTEATCSSGEDFPHFNAFFTRSLREGMRPLASSHWCHPADGVLSQRGAVASSELVQAKGRTYSIQSLLAGSDEEAGRYAEGCFATTYLAPRDYHRVHMPIRGHLVKTRYVPGDLFSVNAATVERVDG
;
A
#
# COMPACT_ATOMS: atom_id res chain seq x y z
N MET A 1 5.51 23.10 -10.09
CA MET A 1 4.21 22.40 -9.96
C MET A 1 4.22 21.37 -8.82
N GLU A 2 5.29 20.58 -8.66
CA GLU A 2 5.38 19.52 -7.62
C GLU A 2 5.46 20.02 -6.16
N SER A 3 6.16 21.15 -5.90
CA SER A 3 6.23 21.79 -4.57
C SER A 3 4.86 22.20 -4.01
N VAL A 4 3.94 22.60 -4.90
CA VAL A 4 2.57 22.97 -4.53
C VAL A 4 1.77 21.75 -4.06
N MET A 5 1.97 20.57 -4.68
CA MET A 5 1.26 19.35 -4.26
C MET A 5 1.68 18.85 -2.88
N THR A 6 2.95 18.98 -2.50
CA THR A 6 3.40 18.64 -1.14
C THR A 6 2.82 19.64 -0.12
N ALA A 7 2.84 20.94 -0.43
CA ALA A 7 2.28 21.97 0.45
C ALA A 7 0.76 21.83 0.64
N VAL A 8 0.03 21.46 -0.44
CA VAL A 8 -1.40 21.16 -0.36
C VAL A 8 -1.66 19.94 0.51
N GLN A 9 -0.86 18.87 0.40
CA GLN A 9 -0.99 17.70 1.28
C GLN A 9 -0.82 18.06 2.76
N ALA A 10 0.09 18.98 3.10
CA ALA A 10 0.34 19.39 4.47
C ALA A 10 -0.81 20.19 5.12
N ILE A 11 -1.63 20.89 4.32
CA ILE A 11 -2.72 21.74 4.81
C ILE A 11 -4.08 21.02 4.73
N LEU A 12 -4.19 20.01 3.86
CA LEU A 12 -5.43 19.27 3.67
C LEU A 12 -5.80 18.51 4.97
N PRO A 13 -7.08 18.52 5.40
CA PRO A 13 -7.51 17.70 6.53
C PRO A 13 -7.59 16.22 6.10
N GLN A 14 -6.42 15.57 5.99
CA GLN A 14 -6.25 14.25 5.37
C GLN A 14 -7.15 13.18 6.00
N HIS A 15 -7.29 13.18 7.33
CA HIS A 15 -8.17 12.24 8.02
C HIS A 15 -9.65 12.44 7.71
N PHE A 16 -10.11 13.70 7.61
CA PHE A 16 -11.50 13.98 7.25
C PHE A 16 -11.77 13.56 5.81
N LEU A 17 -10.86 13.92 4.89
CA LEU A 17 -10.97 13.54 3.49
C LEU A 17 -10.93 12.02 3.31
N SER A 18 -10.01 11.33 3.99
CA SER A 18 -9.90 9.87 3.95
C SER A 18 -11.19 9.19 4.42
N ARG A 19 -11.80 9.67 5.51
CA ARG A 19 -13.10 9.16 5.98
C ARG A 19 -14.22 9.42 4.97
N LEU A 20 -14.25 10.59 4.34
CA LEU A 20 -15.24 10.93 3.33
C LEU A 20 -15.10 10.02 2.09
N VAL A 21 -13.88 9.89 1.57
CA VAL A 21 -13.57 9.02 0.43
C VAL A 21 -13.88 7.57 0.77
N GLY A 22 -13.56 7.11 1.99
CA GLY A 22 -13.89 5.76 2.45
C GLY A 22 -15.41 5.49 2.43
N LYS A 23 -16.23 6.44 2.89
CA LYS A 23 -17.69 6.34 2.80
C LYS A 23 -18.18 6.32 1.36
N LEU A 24 -17.66 7.21 0.51
CA LEU A 24 -18.00 7.23 -0.92
C LEU A 24 -17.63 5.92 -1.62
N ALA A 25 -16.48 5.34 -1.26
CA ALA A 25 -15.99 4.10 -1.86
C ALA A 25 -16.78 2.85 -1.42
N GLN A 26 -17.61 2.97 -0.38
CA GLN A 26 -18.55 1.94 0.06
C GLN A 26 -19.98 2.15 -0.47
N LEU A 27 -20.23 3.22 -1.24
CA LEU A 27 -21.55 3.44 -1.82
C LEU A 27 -21.85 2.39 -2.89
N GLU A 28 -22.94 1.67 -2.69
CA GLU A 28 -23.54 0.79 -3.71
C GLU A 28 -24.55 1.55 -4.58
N ASN A 29 -25.14 2.62 -4.02
CA ASN A 29 -26.16 3.44 -4.65
C ASN A 29 -25.78 4.94 -4.65
N PRO A 30 -26.11 5.69 -5.71
CA PRO A 30 -26.76 5.19 -6.94
C PRO A 30 -25.77 4.43 -7.84
N VAL A 31 -26.22 3.33 -8.44
CA VAL A 31 -25.38 2.41 -9.23
C VAL A 31 -24.61 3.13 -10.34
N TRP A 32 -25.22 4.12 -11.00
CA TRP A 32 -24.58 4.89 -12.06
C TRP A 32 -23.33 5.63 -11.56
N LEU A 33 -23.35 6.17 -10.34
CA LEU A 33 -22.23 6.92 -9.77
C LEU A 33 -21.09 5.97 -9.42
N LYS A 34 -21.40 4.84 -8.78
CA LYS A 34 -20.42 3.79 -8.51
C LYS A 34 -19.75 3.30 -9.80
N ASN A 35 -20.53 2.94 -10.81
CA ASN A 35 -20.01 2.46 -12.10
C ASN A 35 -19.16 3.53 -12.79
N PHE A 36 -19.59 4.80 -12.75
CA PHE A 36 -18.83 5.92 -13.29
C PHE A 36 -17.45 6.06 -12.61
N LEU A 37 -17.40 6.01 -11.27
CA LEU A 37 -16.16 6.10 -10.50
C LEU A 37 -15.20 4.94 -10.83
N ILE A 38 -15.71 3.71 -10.88
CA ILE A 38 -14.90 2.51 -11.22
C ILE A 38 -14.35 2.62 -12.64
N ARG A 39 -15.19 2.91 -13.64
CA ARG A 39 -14.76 3.05 -15.05
C ARG A 39 -13.73 4.16 -15.23
N THR A 40 -13.94 5.30 -14.58
CA THR A 40 -12.99 6.43 -14.62
C THR A 40 -11.65 6.03 -14.01
N PHE A 41 -11.66 5.32 -12.88
CA PHE A 41 -10.44 4.87 -12.22
C PHE A 41 -9.70 3.81 -13.05
N MET A 42 -10.42 2.85 -13.62
CA MET A 42 -9.85 1.86 -14.54
C MET A 42 -9.17 2.51 -15.73
N SER A 43 -9.83 3.47 -16.39
CA SER A 43 -9.26 4.20 -17.52
C SER A 43 -8.05 5.05 -17.11
N ARG A 44 -8.11 5.70 -15.94
CA ARG A 44 -7.04 6.60 -15.47
C ARG A 44 -5.76 5.86 -15.08
N TYR A 45 -5.88 4.62 -14.60
CA TYR A 45 -4.76 3.81 -14.09
C TYR A 45 -4.45 2.59 -14.95
N ASP A 46 -5.12 2.45 -16.09
CA ASP A 46 -4.93 1.34 -17.04
C ASP A 46 -5.10 -0.02 -16.37
N ILE A 47 -6.23 -0.21 -15.70
CA ILE A 47 -6.51 -1.42 -14.92
C ILE A 47 -7.18 -2.45 -15.81
N ASP A 48 -6.47 -3.56 -16.00
CA ASP A 48 -6.98 -4.76 -16.65
C ASP A 48 -7.63 -5.71 -15.62
N LEU A 49 -8.82 -6.21 -15.96
CA LEU A 49 -9.57 -7.20 -15.17
C LEU A 49 -9.40 -8.64 -15.71
N THR A 50 -8.56 -8.85 -16.71
CA THR A 50 -8.29 -10.19 -17.28
C THR A 50 -7.85 -11.20 -16.21
N GLU A 51 -7.07 -10.75 -15.22
CA GLU A 51 -6.61 -11.58 -14.10
C GLU A 51 -7.61 -11.67 -12.94
N ALA A 52 -8.64 -10.80 -12.91
CA ALA A 52 -9.60 -10.72 -11.82
C ALA A 52 -10.72 -11.77 -11.95
N THR A 53 -11.34 -12.11 -10.83
CA THR A 53 -12.50 -13.03 -10.82
C THR A 53 -13.73 -12.43 -11.50
N CYS A 54 -13.88 -11.11 -11.47
CA CYS A 54 -14.95 -10.39 -12.14
C CYS A 54 -14.47 -9.87 -13.49
N SER A 55 -15.31 -10.00 -14.53
CA SER A 55 -14.99 -9.59 -15.90
C SER A 55 -15.32 -8.12 -16.20
N SER A 56 -16.21 -7.51 -15.42
CA SER A 56 -16.61 -6.11 -15.58
C SER A 56 -16.44 -5.33 -14.28
N GLY A 57 -16.08 -4.06 -14.39
CA GLY A 57 -16.05 -3.13 -13.26
C GLY A 57 -17.43 -2.92 -12.62
N GLU A 58 -18.51 -3.19 -13.36
CA GLU A 58 -19.89 -3.02 -12.89
C GLU A 58 -20.35 -4.15 -11.97
N ASP A 59 -19.71 -5.32 -12.06
CA ASP A 59 -20.00 -6.51 -11.27
C ASP A 59 -19.67 -6.30 -9.78
N PHE A 60 -18.82 -5.32 -9.47
CA PHE A 60 -18.43 -5.02 -8.10
C PHE A 60 -19.50 -4.20 -7.38
N PRO A 61 -19.93 -4.55 -6.16
CA PRO A 61 -21.01 -3.85 -5.46
C PRO A 61 -20.69 -2.40 -5.12
N HIS A 62 -19.43 -2.06 -4.88
CA HIS A 62 -18.94 -0.71 -4.59
C HIS A 62 -17.46 -0.57 -4.96
N PHE A 63 -16.91 0.65 -4.94
CA PHE A 63 -15.52 0.91 -5.35
C PHE A 63 -14.49 0.13 -4.53
N ASN A 64 -14.65 0.04 -3.20
CA ASN A 64 -13.71 -0.72 -2.36
C ASN A 64 -13.66 -2.22 -2.70
N ALA A 65 -14.75 -2.82 -3.17
CA ALA A 65 -14.77 -4.22 -3.62
C ALA A 65 -13.96 -4.39 -4.92
N PHE A 66 -14.04 -3.39 -5.82
CA PHE A 66 -13.20 -3.31 -7.02
C PHE A 66 -11.72 -3.07 -6.67
N PHE A 67 -11.42 -2.15 -5.75
CA PHE A 67 -10.05 -1.83 -5.36
C PHE A 67 -9.35 -3.04 -4.72
N THR A 68 -10.09 -3.80 -3.92
CA THR A 68 -9.62 -5.06 -3.30
C THR A 68 -10.05 -6.31 -4.07
N ARG A 69 -10.27 -6.22 -5.40
CA ARG A 69 -10.72 -7.32 -6.26
C ARG A 69 -9.93 -8.62 -6.04
N SER A 70 -10.60 -9.76 -6.11
CA SER A 70 -9.93 -11.08 -6.11
C SER A 70 -9.31 -11.37 -7.48
N LEU A 71 -8.18 -12.08 -7.49
CA LEU A 71 -7.61 -12.66 -8.71
C LEU A 71 -8.15 -14.08 -8.94
N ARG A 72 -8.14 -14.52 -10.19
CA ARG A 72 -8.45 -15.92 -10.55
C ARG A 72 -7.42 -16.87 -9.95
N GLU A 73 -7.84 -18.10 -9.75
CA GLU A 73 -6.94 -19.16 -9.29
C GLU A 73 -5.81 -19.37 -10.32
N GLY A 74 -4.59 -19.62 -9.82
CA GLY A 74 -3.42 -19.85 -10.66
C GLY A 74 -2.74 -18.59 -11.23
N MET A 75 -3.29 -17.38 -11.04
CA MET A 75 -2.68 -16.15 -11.58
C MET A 75 -1.38 -15.73 -10.88
N ARG A 76 -1.14 -16.24 -9.67
CA ARG A 76 0.07 -16.00 -8.87
C ARG A 76 0.58 -17.33 -8.31
N PRO A 77 1.19 -18.20 -9.14
CA PRO A 77 1.75 -19.44 -8.67
C PRO A 77 2.87 -19.15 -7.66
N LEU A 78 2.91 -19.92 -6.56
CA LEU A 78 3.95 -19.78 -5.55
C LEU A 78 5.28 -20.29 -6.10
N ALA A 79 6.35 -19.54 -5.86
CA ALA A 79 7.70 -19.93 -6.24
C ALA A 79 8.20 -21.08 -5.35
N SER A 80 9.09 -21.90 -5.90
CA SER A 80 9.84 -22.93 -5.16
C SER A 80 11.01 -22.30 -4.39
N SER A 81 10.73 -21.27 -3.59
CA SER A 81 11.71 -20.53 -2.79
C SER A 81 11.26 -20.47 -1.34
N HIS A 82 12.20 -20.19 -0.44
CA HIS A 82 11.87 -20.04 0.99
C HIS A 82 10.99 -18.82 1.27
N TRP A 83 11.15 -17.77 0.46
CA TRP A 83 10.39 -16.52 0.54
C TRP A 83 9.71 -16.25 -0.80
N CYS A 84 8.45 -15.81 -0.75
CA CYS A 84 7.70 -15.27 -1.88
C CYS A 84 7.50 -13.77 -1.71
N HIS A 85 7.25 -13.06 -2.81
CA HIS A 85 6.81 -11.67 -2.74
C HIS A 85 5.40 -11.60 -2.12
N PRO A 86 5.17 -10.72 -1.13
CA PRO A 86 3.90 -10.67 -0.42
C PRO A 86 2.81 -9.90 -1.18
N ALA A 87 3.17 -9.09 -2.18
CA ALA A 87 2.23 -8.26 -2.92
C ALA A 87 2.73 -7.98 -4.34
N ASP A 88 1.80 -7.69 -5.23
CA ASP A 88 2.10 -7.11 -6.55
C ASP A 88 2.54 -5.66 -6.37
N GLY A 89 3.51 -5.20 -7.17
CA GLY A 89 3.94 -3.81 -7.14
C GLY A 89 5.40 -3.64 -7.55
N VAL A 90 6.00 -2.55 -7.10
CA VAL A 90 7.39 -2.21 -7.39
C VAL A 90 8.22 -2.29 -6.12
N LEU A 91 9.33 -3.03 -6.18
CA LEU A 91 10.31 -3.03 -5.09
C LEU A 91 11.02 -1.67 -5.06
N SER A 92 10.62 -0.82 -4.11
CA SER A 92 11.09 0.55 -3.98
C SER A 92 12.50 0.61 -3.39
N GLN A 93 12.75 -0.14 -2.31
CA GLN A 93 14.05 -0.23 -1.65
C GLN A 93 14.25 -1.64 -1.09
N ARG A 94 15.52 -2.08 -0.99
CA ARG A 94 15.91 -3.30 -0.27
C ARG A 94 17.35 -3.18 0.21
N GLY A 95 17.69 -3.86 1.29
CA GLY A 95 19.05 -3.86 1.79
C GLY A 95 19.21 -4.55 3.13
N ALA A 96 20.43 -4.50 3.66
CA ALA A 96 20.70 -4.84 5.04
C ALA A 96 20.25 -3.71 5.97
N VAL A 97 19.83 -4.07 7.17
CA VAL A 97 19.62 -3.13 8.27
C VAL A 97 20.99 -2.84 8.88
N ALA A 98 21.49 -1.62 8.71
CA ALA A 98 22.75 -1.17 9.30
C ALA A 98 22.45 -0.31 10.53
N SER A 99 23.07 -0.62 11.67
CA SER A 99 22.93 0.17 12.92
C SER A 99 21.47 0.45 13.33
N SER A 100 20.58 -0.53 13.11
CA SER A 100 19.13 -0.41 13.37
C SER A 100 18.39 0.65 12.54
N GLU A 101 18.98 1.07 11.42
CA GLU A 101 18.39 2.00 10.46
C GLU A 101 18.00 1.31 9.15
N LEU A 102 16.94 1.83 8.55
CA LEU A 102 16.41 1.42 7.25
C LEU A 102 16.63 2.57 6.26
N VAL A 103 17.04 2.23 5.04
CA VAL A 103 17.22 3.23 3.96
C VAL A 103 15.89 3.44 3.24
N GLN A 104 15.39 4.68 3.28
CA GLN A 104 14.28 5.17 2.46
C GLN A 104 14.78 5.62 1.08
N ALA A 105 13.86 6.11 0.24
CA ALA A 105 14.19 6.80 -0.99
C ALA A 105 15.17 7.98 -0.78
N LYS A 106 16.11 8.13 -1.71
CA LYS A 106 17.04 9.27 -1.82
C LYS A 106 17.88 9.57 -0.56
N GLY A 107 18.35 8.54 0.14
CA GLY A 107 19.37 8.69 1.19
C GLY A 107 18.87 9.17 2.54
N ARG A 108 17.54 9.17 2.75
CA ARG A 108 16.95 9.37 4.07
C ARG A 108 16.91 8.03 4.80
N THR A 109 17.22 8.03 6.09
CA THR A 109 17.11 6.85 6.94
C THR A 109 16.09 7.08 8.04
N TYR A 110 15.44 6.01 8.48
CA TYR A 110 14.61 6.02 9.68
C TYR A 110 14.95 4.81 10.55
N SER A 111 14.85 4.98 11.87
CA SER A 111 15.17 3.92 12.81
C SER A 111 14.06 2.85 12.80
N ILE A 112 14.44 1.60 13.04
CA ILE A 112 13.47 0.51 13.25
C ILE A 112 12.56 0.82 14.44
N GLN A 113 13.10 1.45 15.49
CA GLN A 113 12.34 1.83 16.67
C GLN A 113 11.16 2.75 16.29
N SER A 114 11.43 3.78 15.49
CA SER A 114 10.40 4.71 15.00
C SER A 114 9.38 3.98 14.12
N LEU A 115 9.83 3.15 13.17
CA LEU A 115 8.94 2.37 12.30
C LEU A 115 7.99 1.47 13.10
N LEU A 116 8.52 0.79 14.12
CA LEU A 116 7.75 -0.15 14.91
C LEU A 116 6.89 0.54 15.98
N ALA A 117 7.16 1.82 16.31
CA ALA A 117 6.68 2.47 17.53
C ALA A 117 6.88 1.55 18.76
N GLY A 118 8.10 0.99 18.86
CA GLY A 118 8.47 -0.07 19.79
C GLY A 118 9.56 0.33 20.79
N SER A 119 9.91 -0.60 21.68
CA SER A 119 11.09 -0.45 22.54
C SER A 119 12.38 -0.76 21.78
N ASP A 120 13.52 -0.31 22.30
CA ASP A 120 14.84 -0.63 21.75
C ASP A 120 15.10 -2.14 21.72
N GLU A 121 14.59 -2.86 22.72
CA GLU A 121 14.67 -4.34 22.76
C GLU A 121 13.93 -4.99 21.59
N GLU A 122 12.73 -4.47 21.24
CA GLU A 122 11.97 -4.98 20.10
C GLU A 122 12.66 -4.63 18.78
N ALA A 123 13.15 -3.40 18.64
CA ALA A 123 13.90 -2.96 17.46
C ALA A 123 15.19 -3.77 17.27
N GLY A 124 15.89 -4.09 18.37
CA GLY A 124 17.12 -4.88 18.38
C GLY A 124 16.96 -6.29 17.80
N ARG A 125 15.74 -6.86 17.80
CA ARG A 125 15.47 -8.17 17.17
C ARG A 125 15.61 -8.15 15.65
N TYR A 126 15.56 -6.97 15.04
CA TYR A 126 15.69 -6.77 13.60
C TYR A 126 17.03 -6.15 13.20
N ALA A 127 17.90 -5.85 14.18
CA ALA A 127 19.24 -5.37 13.93
C ALA A 127 20.03 -6.39 13.09
N GLU A 128 20.86 -5.90 12.16
CA GLU A 128 21.64 -6.72 11.23
C GLU A 128 20.80 -7.63 10.30
N GLY A 129 19.48 -7.45 10.28
CA GLY A 129 18.57 -8.14 9.38
C GLY A 129 18.60 -7.59 7.95
N CYS A 130 17.57 -7.94 7.18
CA CYS A 130 17.33 -7.41 5.85
C CYS A 130 15.93 -6.81 5.76
N PHE A 131 15.75 -5.82 4.88
CA PHE A 131 14.46 -5.21 4.60
C PHE A 131 14.17 -5.14 3.10
N ALA A 132 12.88 -5.06 2.79
CA ALA A 132 12.37 -4.83 1.45
C ALA A 132 11.09 -4.00 1.55
N THR A 133 11.04 -2.88 0.84
CA THR A 133 9.90 -1.97 0.78
C THR A 133 9.25 -2.08 -0.59
N THR A 134 8.00 -2.53 -0.64
CA THR A 134 7.22 -2.67 -1.88
C THR A 134 6.15 -1.59 -1.95
N TYR A 135 6.09 -0.88 -3.08
CA TYR A 135 5.06 0.12 -3.38
C TYR A 135 3.99 -0.50 -4.27
N LEU A 136 2.72 -0.39 -3.84
CA LEU A 136 1.55 -0.78 -4.60
C LEU A 136 0.97 0.47 -5.29
N ALA A 137 1.05 0.49 -6.61
CA ALA A 137 0.41 1.53 -7.42
C ALA A 137 -1.11 1.31 -7.46
N PRO A 138 -1.91 2.36 -7.70
CA PRO A 138 -3.38 2.25 -7.73
C PRO A 138 -3.95 1.18 -8.68
N ARG A 139 -3.19 0.77 -9.69
CA ARG A 139 -3.57 -0.29 -10.64
C ARG A 139 -3.37 -1.71 -10.12
N ASP A 140 -2.47 -1.88 -9.16
CA ASP A 140 -2.01 -3.20 -8.73
C ASP A 140 -3.12 -3.95 -7.96
N TYR A 141 -2.85 -5.19 -7.61
CA TYR A 141 -3.71 -5.98 -6.74
C TYR A 141 -3.45 -5.60 -5.26
N HIS A 142 -4.48 -5.09 -4.59
CA HIS A 142 -4.34 -4.49 -3.25
C HIS A 142 -4.70 -5.46 -2.11
N ARG A 143 -4.33 -6.74 -2.23
CA ARG A 143 -4.29 -7.64 -1.06
C ARG A 143 -2.86 -8.12 -0.86
N VAL A 144 -2.45 -8.15 0.40
CA VAL A 144 -1.12 -8.60 0.82
C VAL A 144 -1.23 -10.03 1.36
N HIS A 145 -0.28 -10.87 0.96
CA HIS A 145 -0.19 -12.28 1.31
C HIS A 145 1.04 -12.54 2.18
N MET A 146 1.05 -13.69 2.85
CA MET A 146 2.19 -14.10 3.67
C MET A 146 3.39 -14.47 2.77
N PRO A 147 4.57 -13.87 2.97
CA PRO A 147 5.76 -14.20 2.17
C PRO A 147 6.36 -15.56 2.54
N ILE A 148 6.04 -16.08 3.72
CA ILE A 148 6.52 -17.35 4.28
C ILE A 148 5.48 -17.89 5.27
N ARG A 149 5.50 -19.20 5.55
CA ARG A 149 4.73 -19.80 6.65
C ARG A 149 5.17 -19.22 8.00
N GLY A 150 4.21 -18.84 8.84
CA GLY A 150 4.47 -18.36 10.19
C GLY A 150 3.22 -18.40 11.06
N HIS A 151 3.40 -18.04 12.32
CA HIS A 151 2.31 -17.87 13.29
C HIS A 151 2.17 -16.40 13.66
N LEU A 152 0.94 -15.90 13.73
CA LEU A 152 0.69 -14.53 14.18
C LEU A 152 1.01 -14.41 15.66
N VAL A 153 2.00 -13.60 16.01
CA VAL A 153 2.42 -13.36 17.41
C VAL A 153 1.92 -12.01 17.92
N LYS A 154 1.87 -10.99 17.07
CA LYS A 154 1.52 -9.62 17.47
C LYS A 154 0.98 -8.83 16.29
N THR A 155 0.03 -7.94 16.56
CA THR A 155 -0.38 -6.84 15.68
C THR A 155 -0.27 -5.53 16.45
N ARG A 156 0.05 -4.44 15.74
CA ARG A 156 0.13 -3.09 16.32
C ARG A 156 -0.48 -2.11 15.32
N TYR A 157 -1.37 -1.26 15.81
CA TYR A 157 -1.85 -0.08 15.09
C TYR A 157 -1.09 1.14 15.62
N VAL A 158 -0.39 1.84 14.74
CA VAL A 158 0.31 3.10 15.05
C VAL A 158 -0.47 4.23 14.40
N PRO A 159 -1.11 5.13 15.18
CA PRO A 159 -1.73 6.30 14.59
C PRO A 159 -0.66 7.22 14.00
N GLY A 160 -0.95 7.82 12.86
CA GLY A 160 -0.03 8.74 12.18
C GLY A 160 -0.72 9.49 11.06
N ASP A 161 0.03 10.34 10.37
CA ASP A 161 -0.45 11.14 9.26
C ASP A 161 -0.73 10.28 8.01
N LEU A 162 -1.56 10.79 7.10
CA LEU A 162 -1.99 10.09 5.88
C LEU A 162 -1.41 10.74 4.62
N PHE A 163 -0.09 10.89 4.61
CA PHE A 163 0.62 11.38 3.43
C PHE A 163 0.55 10.37 2.28
N SER A 164 0.55 10.87 1.04
CA SER A 164 0.67 10.01 -0.13
C SER A 164 2.03 9.31 -0.12
N VAL A 165 2.05 8.02 -0.43
CA VAL A 165 3.29 7.22 -0.51
C VAL A 165 3.84 7.12 -1.93
N ASN A 166 3.46 8.05 -2.82
CA ASN A 166 4.04 8.14 -4.16
C ASN A 166 5.49 8.66 -4.12
N ALA A 167 6.26 8.43 -5.19
CA ALA A 167 7.66 8.81 -5.25
C ALA A 167 7.90 10.30 -4.91
N ALA A 168 7.08 11.21 -5.45
CA ALA A 168 7.26 12.65 -5.23
C ALA A 168 7.10 13.08 -3.76
N THR A 169 6.20 12.44 -3.00
CA THR A 169 6.00 12.71 -1.58
C THR A 169 7.06 12.01 -0.71
N VAL A 170 7.34 10.73 -0.97
CA VAL A 170 8.32 9.93 -0.20
C VAL A 170 9.74 10.53 -0.24
N GLU A 171 10.06 11.26 -1.31
CA GLU A 171 11.34 11.95 -1.44
C GLU A 171 11.46 13.24 -0.62
N ARG A 172 10.35 13.81 -0.13
CA ARG A 172 10.31 15.17 0.42
C ARG A 172 9.73 15.27 1.82
N VAL A 173 8.93 14.29 2.24
CA VAL A 173 8.37 14.22 3.60
C VAL A 173 9.28 13.36 4.47
N ASP A 174 9.66 13.91 5.63
CA ASP A 174 10.38 13.14 6.65
C ASP A 174 9.36 12.27 7.40
N GLY A 175 9.74 11.01 7.63
CA GLY A 175 8.90 9.99 8.29
C GLY A 175 9.08 9.94 9.79
#